data_AF-W5SL83-F1
#
_entry.id   AF-W5SL83-F1
#
_cell.length_a   1.000
_cell.length_b   1.000
_cell.length_c   1.000
_cell.angle_alpha   90.00
_cell.angle_beta   90.00
_cell.angle_gamma   90.00
#
_symmetry.space_group_name_H-M   'P 1'
#
loop_
_entity.id
_entity.type
_entity.pdbx_description
1 polymer ?
#
loop_
_entity_poly.entity_id
_entity_poly.type
_entity_poly.pdbx_seq_one_letter_code
_entity_poly.pdbx_strand_id
1 'polypeptide(L)'
;MKKKKGLGEIGRREERREGRERRRIIMVMMVVMMVMGCNSGGVLEEEQGKNKFLQSLVNVSNEFLNVFTSFGEMVGSVLGLKADSKKSDVGKYFKKVQETVQGIKDGLNKIVAGMKKEGNSNATATETAVNKLVAETLDKIIEGAKTIGDTIGDASDLLGNIA
;
A
#
# COMPACT_ATOMS: atom_id res chain seq x y z
N MET A 1 -17.68 79.98 -45.62
CA MET A 1 -17.78 78.61 -45.04
C MET A 1 -16.76 77.65 -45.67
N LYS A 2 -15.50 77.60 -45.20
CA LYS A 2 -14.50 76.59 -45.63
C LYS A 2 -13.48 76.35 -44.50
N LYS A 3 -13.90 75.70 -43.39
CA LYS A 3 -12.94 75.33 -42.32
C LYS A 3 -13.32 74.08 -41.50
N LYS A 4 -14.18 73.20 -42.03
CA LYS A 4 -14.60 71.96 -41.33
C LYS A 4 -14.18 70.65 -42.00
N LYS A 5 -13.49 70.66 -43.16
CA LYS A 5 -13.15 69.42 -43.89
C LYS A 5 -11.82 68.76 -43.46
N GLY A 6 -10.89 69.46 -42.80
CA GLY A 6 -9.55 68.91 -42.49
C GLY A 6 -9.43 68.11 -41.18
N LEU A 7 -10.32 68.33 -40.21
CA LEU A 7 -10.20 67.71 -38.87
C LEU A 7 -10.64 66.23 -38.84
N GLY A 8 -11.57 65.84 -39.72
CA GLY A 8 -12.08 64.45 -39.78
C GLY A 8 -11.10 63.45 -40.42
N GLU A 9 -10.17 63.91 -41.27
CA GLU A 9 -9.18 63.03 -41.91
C GLU A 9 -7.98 62.74 -41.01
N ILE A 10 -7.63 63.66 -40.11
CA ILE A 10 -6.52 63.52 -39.16
C ILE A 10 -6.90 62.52 -38.06
N GLY A 11 -8.08 62.65 -37.45
CA GLY A 11 -8.56 61.71 -36.42
C GLY A 11 -8.68 60.26 -36.92
N ARG A 12 -9.14 60.07 -38.18
CA ARG A 12 -9.24 58.72 -38.79
C ARG A 12 -7.87 58.09 -39.12
N ARG A 13 -6.79 58.89 -39.13
CA ARG A 13 -5.42 58.40 -39.31
C ARG A 13 -4.78 58.05 -37.96
N GLU A 14 -5.16 58.75 -36.91
CA GLU A 14 -4.68 58.56 -35.54
C GLU A 14 -5.33 57.34 -34.87
N GLU A 15 -6.64 57.14 -35.02
CA GLU A 15 -7.33 55.90 -34.59
C GLU A 15 -6.77 54.64 -35.26
N ARG A 16 -6.33 54.76 -36.53
CA ARG A 16 -5.67 53.65 -37.25
C ARG A 16 -4.26 53.36 -36.74
N ARG A 17 -3.58 54.35 -36.14
CA ARG A 17 -2.27 54.17 -35.49
C ARG A 17 -2.45 53.55 -34.12
N GLU A 18 -3.38 54.06 -33.30
CA GLU A 18 -3.72 53.47 -32.00
C GLU A 18 -4.24 52.04 -32.12
N GLY A 19 -5.09 51.74 -33.10
CA GLY A 19 -5.57 50.37 -33.34
C GLY A 19 -4.45 49.41 -33.80
N ARG A 20 -3.38 49.94 -34.41
CA ARG A 20 -2.21 49.15 -34.81
C ARG A 20 -1.25 48.93 -33.63
N GLU A 21 -1.09 49.93 -32.76
CA GLU A 21 -0.32 49.81 -31.52
C GLU A 21 -1.01 48.91 -30.50
N ARG A 22 -2.33 49.05 -30.29
CA ARG A 22 -3.12 48.13 -29.46
C ARG A 22 -3.00 46.69 -29.95
N ARG A 23 -3.08 46.45 -31.27
CA ARG A 23 -2.87 45.11 -31.83
C ARG A 23 -1.45 44.59 -31.63
N ARG A 24 -0.42 45.44 -31.76
CA ARG A 24 0.96 45.06 -31.45
C ARG A 24 1.15 44.74 -29.97
N ILE A 25 0.58 45.53 -29.06
CA ILE A 25 0.65 45.29 -27.61
C ILE A 25 -0.06 43.99 -27.26
N ILE A 26 -1.25 43.72 -27.81
CA ILE A 26 -1.97 42.46 -27.60
C ILE A 26 -1.18 41.26 -28.15
N MET A 27 -0.57 41.39 -29.34
CA MET A 27 0.31 40.35 -29.89
C MET A 27 1.53 40.11 -29.00
N VAL A 28 2.20 41.15 -28.54
CA VAL A 28 3.36 41.03 -27.64
C VAL A 28 2.94 40.42 -26.31
N MET A 29 1.79 40.79 -25.76
CA MET A 29 1.26 40.22 -24.52
C MET A 29 0.89 38.73 -24.68
N MET A 30 0.29 38.33 -25.81
CA MET A 30 0.04 36.93 -26.15
C MET A 30 1.35 36.13 -26.31
N VAL A 31 2.36 36.70 -26.96
CA VAL A 31 3.66 36.05 -27.16
C VAL A 31 4.40 35.92 -25.82
N VAL A 32 4.41 36.95 -24.96
CA VAL A 32 5.05 36.89 -23.63
C VAL A 32 4.37 35.85 -22.73
N MET A 33 3.03 35.73 -22.78
CA MET A 33 2.31 34.66 -22.08
C MET A 33 2.65 33.26 -22.61
N MET A 34 2.88 33.11 -23.92
CA MET A 34 3.32 31.84 -24.51
C MET A 34 4.77 31.49 -24.16
N VAL A 35 5.67 32.47 -24.06
CA VAL A 35 7.11 32.23 -23.79
C VAL A 35 7.36 31.92 -22.31
N MET A 36 6.49 32.36 -21.39
CA MET A 36 6.55 31.99 -19.96
C MET A 36 5.94 30.60 -19.65
N GLY A 37 5.45 29.87 -20.65
CA GLY A 37 4.72 28.60 -20.47
C GLY A 37 5.55 27.31 -20.43
N CYS A 38 6.89 27.37 -20.44
CA CYS A 38 7.74 26.17 -20.57
C CYS A 38 8.65 25.90 -19.36
N ASN A 39 8.20 26.09 -18.11
CA ASN A 39 9.03 25.70 -16.97
C ASN A 39 8.31 25.23 -15.69
N SER A 40 7.22 24.46 -15.80
CA SER A 40 6.65 23.79 -14.60
C SER A 40 6.02 22.42 -14.85
N GLY A 41 6.29 21.78 -15.99
CA GLY A 41 5.64 20.52 -16.36
C GLY A 41 6.35 19.23 -15.93
N GLY A 42 7.64 19.28 -15.57
CA GLY A 42 8.48 18.07 -15.43
C GLY A 42 8.58 17.49 -14.01
N VAL A 43 8.14 18.21 -12.97
CA VAL A 43 8.35 17.78 -11.58
C VAL A 43 7.21 16.90 -11.05
N LEU A 44 6.05 16.88 -11.72
CA LEU A 44 4.87 16.17 -11.23
C LEU A 44 4.91 14.65 -11.47
N GLU A 45 5.52 14.15 -12.55
CA GLU A 45 5.53 12.71 -12.84
C GLU A 45 6.54 11.93 -12.00
N GLU A 46 7.74 12.47 -11.78
CA GLU A 46 8.74 11.84 -10.89
C GLU A 46 8.28 11.84 -9.43
N GLU A 47 7.71 12.95 -8.94
CA GLU A 47 7.16 13.04 -7.58
C GLU A 47 5.96 12.09 -7.41
N GLN A 48 5.08 11.97 -8.40
CA GLN A 48 3.98 11.00 -8.34
C GLN A 48 4.46 9.54 -8.36
N GLY A 49 5.50 9.22 -9.15
CA GLY A 49 6.12 7.91 -9.15
C GLY A 49 6.76 7.56 -7.80
N LYS A 50 7.52 8.50 -7.21
CA LYS A 50 8.12 8.36 -5.88
C LYS A 50 7.05 8.18 -4.79
N ASN A 51 5.98 8.97 -4.83
CA ASN A 51 4.88 8.86 -3.86
C ASN A 51 4.14 7.51 -3.95
N LYS A 52 3.94 6.97 -5.16
CA LYS A 52 3.35 5.63 -5.36
C LYS A 52 4.27 4.51 -4.87
N PHE A 53 5.58 4.61 -5.14
CA PHE A 53 6.57 3.66 -4.64
C PHE A 53 6.64 3.66 -3.11
N LEU A 54 6.67 4.84 -2.48
CA LEU A 54 6.67 4.96 -1.03
C LEU A 54 5.39 4.41 -0.39
N GLN A 55 4.22 4.67 -0.99
CA GLN A 55 2.95 4.06 -0.54
C GLN A 55 2.97 2.53 -0.61
N SER A 56 3.47 1.98 -1.72
CA SER A 56 3.64 0.54 -1.94
C SER A 56 4.52 -0.07 -0.83
N LEU A 57 5.66 0.56 -0.54
CA LEU A 57 6.57 0.13 0.51
C LEU A 57 5.95 0.20 1.90
N VAL A 58 5.20 1.27 2.22
CA VAL A 58 4.48 1.41 3.49
C VAL A 58 3.42 0.32 3.65
N ASN A 59 2.65 0.02 2.60
CA ASN A 59 1.64 -1.04 2.62
C ASN A 59 2.28 -2.42 2.89
N VAL A 60 3.31 -2.79 2.12
CA VAL A 60 4.05 -4.05 2.33
C VAL A 60 4.63 -4.12 3.76
N SER A 61 5.19 -3.02 4.26
CA SER A 61 5.74 -2.95 5.62
C SER A 61 4.66 -3.16 6.69
N ASN A 62 3.49 -2.54 6.52
CA ASN A 62 2.37 -2.73 7.44
C ASN A 62 1.83 -4.16 7.42
N GLU A 63 1.72 -4.77 6.24
CA GLU A 63 1.30 -6.18 6.12
C GLU A 63 2.30 -7.12 6.80
N PHE A 64 3.61 -6.87 6.62
CA PHE A 64 4.66 -7.64 7.30
C PHE A 64 4.60 -7.48 8.82
N LEU A 65 4.44 -6.26 9.33
CA LEU A 65 4.33 -6.01 10.78
C LEU A 65 3.12 -6.73 11.39
N ASN A 66 1.99 -6.78 10.68
CA ASN A 66 0.83 -7.53 11.15
C ASN A 66 1.15 -9.03 11.28
N VAL A 67 1.80 -9.63 10.27
CA VAL A 67 2.23 -11.04 10.33
C VAL A 67 3.20 -11.28 11.49
N PHE A 68 4.19 -10.41 11.65
CA PHE A 68 5.18 -10.53 12.73
C PHE A 68 4.56 -10.36 14.12
N THR A 69 3.60 -9.44 14.27
CA THR A 69 2.88 -9.22 15.52
C THR A 69 2.03 -10.43 15.89
N SER A 70 1.29 -11.00 14.93
CA SER A 70 0.53 -12.24 15.16
C SER A 70 1.42 -13.41 15.59
N PHE A 71 2.61 -13.53 15.01
CA PHE A 71 3.60 -14.51 15.47
C PHE A 71 4.06 -14.23 16.91
N GLY A 72 4.34 -12.97 17.26
CA GLY A 72 4.71 -12.56 18.61
C GLY A 72 3.63 -12.90 19.65
N GLU A 73 2.36 -12.64 19.34
CA GLU A 73 1.21 -12.97 20.19
C GLU A 73 1.06 -14.49 20.41
N MET A 74 1.41 -15.29 19.40
CA MET A 74 1.44 -16.75 19.51
C MET A 74 2.50 -17.22 20.51
N VAL A 75 3.74 -16.72 20.38
CA VAL A 75 4.85 -17.10 21.27
C VAL A 75 4.62 -16.59 22.70
N GLY A 76 3.99 -15.43 22.85
CA GLY A 76 3.58 -14.88 24.15
C GLY A 76 2.44 -15.64 24.82
N SER A 77 1.68 -16.45 24.05
CA SER A 77 0.64 -17.33 24.59
C SER A 77 1.29 -18.58 25.21
N VAL A 78 1.89 -18.42 26.39
CA VAL A 78 2.41 -19.55 27.19
C VAL A 78 1.26 -20.51 27.52
N LEU A 79 1.55 -21.81 27.44
CA LEU A 79 0.64 -22.90 27.85
C LEU A 79 0.31 -22.74 29.35
N GLY A 80 -0.71 -21.95 29.67
CA GLY A 80 -1.11 -21.56 31.03
C GLY A 80 -1.85 -22.66 31.79
N LEU A 81 -1.33 -23.89 31.74
CA LEU A 81 -1.94 -25.05 32.39
C LEU A 81 -1.83 -24.93 33.92
N LYS A 82 -2.91 -25.29 34.60
CA LYS A 82 -3.04 -25.37 36.05
C LYS A 82 -3.38 -26.80 36.46
N ALA A 83 -3.34 -27.08 37.76
CA ALA A 83 -3.65 -28.40 38.29
C ALA A 83 -5.09 -28.87 37.96
N ASP A 84 -6.01 -27.92 37.80
CA ASP A 84 -7.42 -28.13 37.42
C ASP A 84 -7.68 -28.03 35.91
N SER A 85 -6.64 -27.88 35.08
CA SER A 85 -6.81 -27.84 33.62
C SER A 85 -7.30 -29.18 33.08
N LYS A 86 -8.25 -29.09 32.14
CA LYS A 86 -8.82 -30.25 31.46
C LYS A 86 -7.95 -30.63 30.27
N LYS A 87 -8.00 -31.90 29.86
CA LYS A 87 -7.40 -32.36 28.61
C LYS A 87 -7.86 -31.51 27.43
N SER A 88 -9.15 -31.17 27.35
CA SER A 88 -9.73 -30.27 26.34
C SER A 88 -9.04 -28.91 26.23
N ASP A 89 -8.45 -28.38 27.31
CA ASP A 89 -7.77 -27.08 27.27
C ASP A 89 -6.46 -27.15 26.48
N VAL A 90 -5.80 -28.32 26.49
CA VAL A 90 -4.66 -28.61 25.61
C VAL A 90 -5.12 -28.70 24.16
N GLY A 91 -6.24 -29.36 23.89
CA GLY A 91 -6.82 -29.43 22.55
C GLY A 91 -7.15 -28.04 21.98
N LYS A 92 -7.77 -27.18 22.79
CA LYS A 92 -8.06 -25.77 22.44
C LYS A 92 -6.79 -24.97 22.16
N TYR A 93 -5.73 -25.17 22.96
CA TYR A 93 -4.46 -24.50 22.72
C TYR A 93 -3.90 -24.84 21.34
N PHE A 94 -3.83 -26.14 20.99
CA PHE A 94 -3.30 -26.53 19.68
C PHE A 94 -4.20 -26.08 18.52
N LYS A 95 -5.52 -26.04 18.69
CA LYS A 95 -6.41 -25.40 17.70
C LYS A 95 -6.08 -23.90 17.52
N LYS A 96 -5.84 -23.17 18.61
CA LYS A 96 -5.40 -21.76 18.54
C LYS A 96 -4.05 -21.62 17.82
N VAL A 97 -3.08 -22.51 18.09
CA VAL A 97 -1.80 -22.54 17.37
C VAL A 97 -2.02 -22.77 15.88
N GLN A 98 -2.85 -23.74 15.51
CA GLN A 98 -3.21 -24.02 14.11
C GLN A 98 -3.79 -22.77 13.42
N GLU A 99 -4.78 -22.13 14.04
CA GLU A 99 -5.43 -20.91 13.50
C GLU A 99 -4.44 -19.77 13.31
N THR A 100 -3.59 -19.50 14.30
CA THR A 100 -2.61 -18.42 14.21
C THR A 100 -1.56 -18.69 13.13
N VAL A 101 -1.03 -19.92 13.05
CA VAL A 101 -0.04 -20.28 12.02
C VAL A 101 -0.65 -20.25 10.62
N GLN A 102 -1.92 -20.66 10.48
CA GLN A 102 -2.67 -20.49 9.23
C GLN A 102 -2.77 -19.01 8.83
N GLY A 103 -3.10 -18.13 9.79
CA GLY A 103 -3.12 -16.68 9.55
C GLY A 103 -1.77 -16.10 9.11
N ILE A 104 -0.66 -16.59 9.68
CA ILE A 104 0.70 -16.22 9.27
C ILE A 104 0.97 -16.66 7.83
N LYS A 105 0.66 -17.93 7.49
CA LYS A 105 0.81 -18.46 6.13
C LYS A 105 0.03 -17.61 5.12
N ASP A 106 -1.22 -17.29 5.41
CA ASP A 106 -2.07 -16.51 4.52
C ASP A 106 -1.58 -15.06 4.38
N GLY A 107 -1.12 -14.46 5.49
CA GLY A 107 -0.52 -13.13 5.49
C GLY A 107 0.76 -13.04 4.66
N LEU A 108 1.66 -14.03 4.76
CA LEU A 108 2.87 -14.09 3.94
C LEU A 108 2.55 -14.20 2.45
N ASN A 109 1.59 -15.04 2.08
CA ASN A 109 1.14 -15.17 0.70
C ASN A 109 0.52 -13.87 0.17
N LYS A 110 -0.22 -13.14 1.02
CA LYS A 110 -0.78 -11.83 0.69
C LYS A 110 0.31 -10.80 0.41
N ILE A 111 1.37 -10.76 1.24
CA ILE A 111 2.52 -9.86 1.03
C ILE A 111 3.17 -10.14 -0.33
N VAL A 112 3.41 -11.41 -0.66
CA VAL A 112 3.98 -11.80 -1.96
C VAL A 112 3.08 -11.35 -3.12
N ALA A 113 1.77 -11.54 -3.00
CA ALA A 113 0.81 -11.09 -4.02
C ALA A 113 0.81 -9.56 -4.17
N GLY A 114 0.88 -8.82 -3.06
CA GLY A 114 1.02 -7.36 -3.04
C GLY A 114 2.29 -6.90 -3.75
N MET A 115 3.44 -7.49 -3.40
CA MET A 115 4.72 -7.21 -4.04
C MET A 115 4.70 -7.43 -5.55
N LYS A 116 4.09 -8.51 -6.03
CA LYS A 116 3.93 -8.78 -7.47
C LYS A 116 3.07 -7.72 -8.16
N LYS A 117 1.94 -7.36 -7.54
CA LYS A 117 1.01 -6.36 -8.07
C LYS A 117 1.65 -4.97 -8.18
N GLU A 118 2.52 -4.62 -7.23
CA GLU A 118 3.22 -3.34 -7.18
C GLU A 118 4.51 -3.32 -8.01
N GLY A 119 4.85 -4.41 -8.71
CA GLY A 119 6.03 -4.49 -9.56
C GLY A 119 7.34 -4.50 -8.78
N ASN A 120 7.34 -5.02 -7.55
CA ASN A 120 8.53 -5.08 -6.71
C ASN A 120 9.55 -6.06 -7.30
N SER A 121 10.79 -5.60 -7.52
CA SER A 121 11.87 -6.40 -8.11
C SER A 121 12.25 -7.64 -7.29
N ASN A 122 11.98 -7.63 -5.98
CA ASN A 122 12.29 -8.75 -5.08
C ASN A 122 11.16 -9.76 -4.95
N ALA A 123 10.00 -9.55 -5.60
CA ALA A 123 8.80 -10.38 -5.41
C ALA A 123 9.06 -11.89 -5.62
N THR A 124 9.83 -12.25 -6.65
CA THR A 124 10.17 -13.66 -6.97
C THR A 124 11.05 -14.31 -5.91
N ALA A 125 12.04 -13.58 -5.40
CA ALA A 125 12.93 -14.07 -4.35
C ALA A 125 12.14 -14.25 -3.03
N THR A 126 11.29 -13.27 -2.68
CA THR A 126 10.41 -13.36 -1.52
C THR A 126 9.43 -14.51 -1.65
N GLU A 127 8.81 -14.70 -2.81
CA GLU A 127 7.91 -15.84 -3.07
C GLU A 127 8.61 -17.17 -2.84
N THR A 128 9.84 -17.33 -3.35
CA THR A 128 10.61 -18.56 -3.17
C THR A 128 10.88 -18.84 -1.70
N ALA A 129 11.27 -17.82 -0.93
CA ALA A 129 11.49 -17.95 0.51
C ALA A 129 10.20 -18.27 1.28
N VAL A 130 9.09 -17.60 0.93
CA VAL A 130 7.78 -17.84 1.55
C VAL A 130 7.28 -19.24 1.24
N ASN A 131 7.33 -19.68 -0.02
CA ASN A 131 6.90 -21.03 -0.40
C ASN A 131 7.70 -22.10 0.34
N LYS A 132 9.02 -21.90 0.48
CA LYS A 132 9.87 -22.80 1.27
C LYS A 132 9.47 -22.83 2.73
N LEU A 133 9.30 -21.67 3.37
CA LEU A 133 8.87 -21.56 4.77
C LEU A 133 7.51 -22.23 5.00
N VAL A 134 6.56 -22.03 4.09
CA VAL A 134 5.22 -22.61 4.15
C VAL A 134 5.30 -24.14 4.06
N ALA A 135 5.91 -24.67 3.00
CA ALA A 135 5.94 -26.11 2.74
C ALA A 135 6.81 -26.88 3.74
N GLU A 136 7.95 -26.33 4.14
CA GLU A 136 8.89 -27.05 5.02
C GLU A 136 8.52 -26.94 6.50
N THR A 137 7.81 -25.88 6.91
CA THR A 137 7.60 -25.54 8.32
C THR A 137 6.15 -25.26 8.66
N LEU A 138 5.50 -24.24 8.06
CA LEU A 138 4.18 -23.80 8.53
C LEU A 138 3.10 -24.87 8.31
N ASP A 139 3.12 -25.55 7.17
CA ASP A 139 2.17 -26.63 6.87
C ASP A 139 2.28 -27.79 7.86
N LYS A 140 3.51 -28.17 8.23
CA LYS A 140 3.75 -29.22 9.22
C LYS A 140 3.27 -28.83 10.61
N ILE A 141 3.44 -27.56 11.00
CA ILE A 141 2.94 -27.06 12.28
C ILE A 141 1.41 -27.05 12.28
N ILE A 142 0.77 -26.59 11.20
CA ILE A 142 -0.69 -26.58 11.04
C ILE A 142 -1.24 -28.01 11.14
N GLU A 143 -0.65 -28.95 10.39
CA GLU A 143 -1.07 -30.36 10.40
C GLU A 143 -0.88 -31.01 11.78
N GLY A 144 0.28 -30.80 12.41
CA GLY A 144 0.56 -31.34 13.73
C GLY A 144 -0.36 -30.78 14.81
N ALA A 145 -0.57 -29.46 14.82
CA ALA A 145 -1.46 -28.79 15.76
C ALA A 145 -2.92 -29.23 15.57
N LYS A 146 -3.38 -29.35 14.32
CA LYS A 146 -4.69 -29.90 14.00
C LYS A 146 -4.84 -31.33 14.51
N THR A 147 -3.87 -32.19 14.23
CA THR A 147 -3.88 -33.60 14.66
C THR A 147 -4.02 -33.71 16.19
N ILE A 148 -3.24 -32.93 16.95
CA ILE A 148 -3.33 -32.93 18.41
C ILE A 148 -4.68 -32.38 18.87
N GLY A 149 -5.12 -31.26 18.31
CA GLY A 149 -6.40 -30.62 18.64
C GLY A 149 -7.60 -31.54 18.42
N ASP A 150 -7.61 -32.28 17.32
CA ASP A 150 -8.67 -33.22 16.96
C ASP A 150 -8.59 -34.51 17.79
N THR A 151 -7.38 -35.02 18.06
CA THR A 151 -7.19 -36.24 18.86
C THR A 151 -7.63 -36.06 20.32
N ILE A 152 -7.34 -34.90 20.91
CA ILE A 152 -7.77 -34.60 22.28
C ILE A 152 -9.27 -34.33 22.34
N GLY A 153 -9.81 -33.63 21.34
CA GLY A 153 -11.22 -33.28 21.27
C GLY A 153 -11.73 -32.55 22.51
N ASP A 154 -12.91 -32.94 22.98
CA ASP A 154 -13.58 -32.34 24.14
C ASP A 154 -13.40 -33.15 25.43
N ALA A 155 -12.29 -33.87 25.55
CA ALA A 155 -11.99 -34.70 26.73
C ALA A 155 -12.04 -33.87 28.03
N SER A 156 -12.96 -34.23 28.92
CA SER A 156 -13.27 -33.45 30.12
C SER A 156 -12.40 -33.79 31.34
N ASP A 157 -11.66 -34.89 31.29
CA ASP A 157 -10.79 -35.31 32.41
C ASP A 157 -9.74 -34.25 32.72
N LEU A 158 -9.36 -34.18 33.98
CA LEU A 158 -8.21 -33.40 34.41
C LEU A 158 -6.92 -33.98 33.82
N LEU A 159 -5.97 -33.10 33.51
CA LEU A 159 -4.64 -33.51 33.04
C LEU A 159 -3.89 -34.32 34.09
N GLY A 160 -4.03 -33.94 35.37
CA GLY A 160 -3.37 -34.59 36.51
C GLY A 160 -4.17 -35.73 37.13
N ASN A 161 -5.11 -36.35 36.42
CA ASN A 161 -5.87 -37.47 36.97
C ASN A 161 -4.94 -38.68 37.18
N ILE A 162 -4.72 -39.09 38.43
CA ILE A 162 -3.94 -40.28 38.79
C ILE A 162 -4.93 -41.42 39.02
N ALA A 163 -4.81 -42.49 38.22
CA ALA A 163 -5.60 -43.70 38.33
C ALA A 163 -5.19 -44.55 39.54
#